data_AF-A0A1I2ILC1-F1
#
_entry.id   AF-A0A1I2ILC1-F1
#
_cell.length_a   1.000
_cell.length_b   1.000
_cell.length_c   1.000
_cell.angle_alpha   90.00
_cell.angle_beta   90.00
_cell.angle_gamma   90.00
#
_symmetry.space_group_name_H-M   'P 1'
#
loop_
_entity.id
_entity.type
_entity.pdbx_description
1 polymer ?
#
loop_
_entity_poly.entity_id
_entity_poly.type
_entity_poly.pdbx_seq_one_letter_code
_entity_poly.pdbx_strand_id
1 'polypeptide(L)'
;MKYNILTGLRIVLGGFFVLYAVIKFLGIQFPRMSLTEPIDQIDSVTLLWYFFGYSQPYMFTAAVGELIVGILIAVPKTTKIGVLFYFPLALNIAAINWCFGLPWDVKTLSTFLAISSFCLLLKDIPSYKKLLV
;
A
#
# COMPACT_ATOMS: atom_id res chain seq x y z
N MET A 1 -16.74 -7.90 -23.60
CA MET A 1 -16.29 -7.06 -22.47
C MET A 1 -15.13 -6.19 -22.97
N LYS A 2 -15.34 -4.90 -23.27
CA LYS A 2 -14.23 -4.01 -23.69
C LYS A 2 -13.39 -3.69 -22.45
N TYR A 3 -12.24 -4.33 -22.31
CA TYR A 3 -11.28 -4.01 -21.26
C TYR A 3 -10.68 -2.64 -21.54
N ASN A 4 -11.16 -1.61 -20.83
CA ASN A 4 -10.52 -0.31 -20.82
C ASN A 4 -9.22 -0.40 -20.02
N ILE A 5 -8.19 0.34 -20.46
CA ILE A 5 -6.89 0.47 -19.77
C ILE A 5 -7.06 0.75 -18.27
N LEU A 6 -8.07 1.55 -17.91
CA LEU A 6 -8.39 1.88 -16.52
C LEU A 6 -8.89 0.70 -15.70
N THR A 7 -9.64 -0.22 -16.30
CA THR A 7 -10.06 -1.46 -15.66
C THR A 7 -8.84 -2.34 -15.39
N GLY A 8 -7.92 -2.43 -16.36
CA GLY A 8 -6.64 -3.12 -16.17
C GLY A 8 -5.83 -2.53 -15.03
N LEU A 9 -5.66 -1.20 -15.00
CA LEU A 9 -4.91 -0.51 -13.94
C LEU A 9 -5.50 -0.77 -12.55
N ARG A 10 -6.83 -0.75 -12.40
CA ARG A 10 -7.52 -1.03 -11.13
C ARG A 10 -7.27 -2.46 -10.63
N ILE A 11 -7.30 -3.43 -11.55
CA ILE A 11 -7.02 -4.84 -11.23
C ILE A 11 -5.56 -4.99 -10.80
N VAL A 12 -4.62 -4.34 -11.48
CA VAL A 12 -3.20 -4.35 -11.12
C VAL A 12 -2.98 -3.74 -9.73
N LEU A 13 -3.51 -2.53 -9.49
CA LEU A 13 -3.41 -1.86 -8.19
C LEU A 13 -4.00 -2.70 -7.05
N GLY A 14 -5.21 -3.23 -7.25
CA GLY A 14 -5.87 -4.11 -6.28
C GLY A 14 -5.09 -5.39 -6.03
N GLY A 15 -4.59 -6.02 -7.09
CA GLY A 15 -3.78 -7.24 -7.01
C GLY A 15 -2.52 -7.06 -6.16
N PHE A 16 -1.79 -5.95 -6.34
CA PHE A 16 -0.61 -5.67 -5.51
C PHE A 16 -0.96 -5.49 -4.03
N PHE A 17 -1.97 -4.69 -3.69
CA PHE A 17 -2.37 -4.49 -2.29
C PHE A 17 -2.88 -5.78 -1.63
N VAL A 18 -3.63 -6.60 -2.35
CA VAL A 18 -4.07 -7.93 -1.86
C VAL A 18 -2.87 -8.85 -1.66
N LEU A 19 -1.94 -8.90 -2.62
CA LEU A 19 -0.73 -9.72 -2.51
C LEU A 19 0.11 -9.34 -1.30
N TYR A 20 0.42 -8.05 -1.13
CA TYR A 20 1.21 -7.58 0.01
C TYR A 20 0.49 -7.78 1.34
N ALA A 21 -0.83 -7.63 1.39
CA ALA A 21 -1.60 -7.94 2.59
C ALA A 21 -1.48 -9.42 2.98
N VAL A 22 -1.57 -10.34 2.01
CA VAL A 22 -1.38 -11.79 2.24
C VAL A 22 0.03 -12.08 2.76
N ILE A 23 1.06 -11.48 2.18
CA ILE A 23 2.45 -11.64 2.64
C ILE A 23 2.59 -11.17 4.10
N LYS A 24 1.92 -10.06 4.49
CA LYS A 24 1.90 -9.60 5.89
C LYS A 24 1.15 -10.55 6.82
N PHE A 25 -0.01 -11.09 6.42
CA PHE A 25 -0.75 -12.07 7.22
C PHE A 25 0.04 -13.36 7.45
N LEU A 26 0.86 -13.76 6.48
CA LEU A 26 1.75 -14.92 6.62
C LEU A 26 2.97 -14.63 7.49
N GLY A 27 3.17 -13.39 7.94
CA GLY A 27 4.33 -12.99 8.74
C GLY A 27 5.66 -13.04 7.97
N ILE A 28 5.60 -13.06 6.64
CA ILE A 28 6.79 -13.20 5.77
C ILE A 28 7.49 -11.84 5.60
N GLN A 29 6.74 -10.74 5.64
CA GLN A 29 7.28 -9.41 5.30
C GLN A 29 8.17 -8.80 6.39
N PHE A 30 7.85 -9.03 7.67
CA PHE A 30 8.52 -8.35 8.78
C PHE A 30 9.17 -9.36 9.72
N PRO A 31 10.52 -9.46 9.75
CA PRO A 31 11.22 -10.29 10.74
C PRO A 31 10.95 -9.80 12.17
N ARG A 32 11.00 -10.73 13.12
CA ARG A 32 11.00 -10.38 14.55
C ARG A 32 12.36 -9.83 14.95
N MET A 33 12.36 -8.87 15.87
CA MET A 33 13.56 -8.28 16.44
C MET A 33 14.41 -9.33 17.17
N SER A 34 15.73 -9.32 16.91
CA SER A 34 16.72 -9.98 17.75
C SER A 34 17.12 -9.02 18.88
N LEU A 35 16.97 -9.42 20.14
CA LEU A 35 17.21 -8.55 21.30
C LEU A 35 18.70 -8.26 21.58
N THR A 36 19.61 -8.81 20.78
CA THR A 36 21.05 -8.79 21.05
C THR A 36 21.80 -7.70 20.28
N GLU A 37 21.15 -7.05 19.31
CA GLU A 37 21.78 -6.02 18.48
C GLU A 37 21.63 -4.61 19.08
N PRO A 38 22.72 -3.85 19.25
CA PRO A 38 22.63 -2.48 19.72
C PRO A 38 22.04 -1.57 18.63
N ILE A 39 21.10 -0.70 19.02
CA ILE A 39 20.26 0.09 18.09
C ILE A 39 21.06 0.97 17.12
N ASP A 40 22.19 1.50 17.56
CA ASP A 40 23.09 2.34 16.76
C ASP A 40 23.82 1.60 15.65
N GLN A 41 23.83 0.26 15.68
CA GLN A 41 24.43 -0.60 14.66
C GLN A 41 23.39 -1.18 13.69
N ILE A 42 22.10 -0.99 13.95
CA ILE A 42 21.02 -1.49 13.09
C ILE A 42 20.80 -0.52 11.93
N ASP A 43 20.80 -1.03 10.70
CA ASP A 43 20.50 -0.21 9.53
C ASP A 43 19.03 0.25 9.52
N SER A 44 18.76 1.34 8.78
CA SER A 44 17.44 1.97 8.77
C SER A 44 16.31 1.06 8.27
N VAL A 45 16.60 0.13 7.35
CA VAL A 45 15.59 -0.79 6.81
C VAL A 45 15.26 -1.87 7.83
N THR A 46 16.27 -2.46 8.45
CA THR A 46 16.09 -3.46 9.51
C THR A 46 15.33 -2.86 10.70
N LEU A 47 15.69 -1.64 11.12
CA LEU A 47 14.99 -0.94 12.20
C LEU A 47 13.51 -0.71 11.87
N LEU A 48 13.21 -0.27 10.65
CA LEU A 48 11.84 -0.09 10.16
C LEU A 48 11.06 -1.40 10.17
N TRP A 49 11.66 -2.49 9.71
CA TRP A 49 11.02 -3.80 9.68
C TRP A 49 10.75 -4.34 11.08
N TYR A 50 11.68 -4.12 12.02
CA TYR A 50 11.46 -4.43 13.43
C TYR A 50 10.31 -3.61 14.02
N PHE A 51 10.19 -2.33 13.69
CA PHE A 51 9.06 -1.51 14.11
C PHE A 51 7.72 -2.09 13.63
N PHE A 52 7.60 -2.43 12.35
CA PHE A 52 6.38 -3.04 11.80
C PHE A 52 6.12 -4.44 12.36
N GLY A 53 7.16 -5.24 12.60
CA GLY A 53 7.06 -6.60 13.12
C GLY A 53 6.83 -6.70 14.63
N TYR A 54 7.14 -5.64 15.39
CA TYR A 54 7.06 -5.61 16.85
C TYR A 54 5.61 -5.77 17.35
N SER A 55 4.68 -4.98 16.82
CA SER A 55 3.28 -5.01 17.23
C SER A 55 2.43 -5.80 16.24
N GLN A 56 2.08 -7.03 16.61
CA GLN A 56 1.19 -7.90 15.81
C GLN A 56 -0.16 -7.23 15.49
N PRO A 57 -0.85 -6.56 16.44
CA PRO A 57 -2.09 -5.85 16.11
C PRO A 57 -1.89 -4.73 15.09
N TYR A 58 -0.78 -4.01 15.17
CA TYR A 58 -0.46 -2.94 14.21
C TYR A 58 -0.17 -3.51 12.81
N MET A 59 0.67 -4.54 12.72
CA MET A 59 0.94 -5.27 11.48
C MET A 59 -0.35 -5.78 10.83
N PHE A 60 -1.23 -6.38 11.63
CA PHE A 60 -2.52 -6.90 11.16
C PHE A 60 -3.44 -5.76 10.69
N THR A 61 -3.49 -4.64 11.40
CA THR A 61 -4.26 -3.45 11.00
C THR A 61 -3.79 -2.92 9.65
N ALA A 62 -2.48 -2.83 9.43
CA ALA A 62 -1.91 -2.44 8.15
C ALA A 62 -2.28 -3.42 7.02
N ALA A 63 -2.16 -4.73 7.27
CA ALA A 63 -2.51 -5.78 6.31
C ALA A 63 -4.01 -5.78 5.96
N VAL A 64 -4.88 -5.61 6.96
CA VAL A 64 -6.34 -5.47 6.75
C VAL A 64 -6.65 -4.21 5.94
N GLY A 65 -6.00 -3.09 6.23
CA GLY A 65 -6.13 -1.85 5.47
C GLY A 65 -5.78 -2.05 3.99
N GLU A 66 -4.63 -2.64 3.71
CA GLU A 66 -4.21 -2.98 2.34
C GLU A 66 -5.20 -3.95 1.66
N LEU A 67 -5.65 -5.00 2.38
CA LEU A 67 -6.59 -5.98 1.84
C LEU A 67 -7.93 -5.34 1.45
N ILE A 68 -8.54 -4.59 2.37
CA ILE A 68 -9.84 -3.93 2.15
C ILE A 68 -9.72 -2.98 0.96
N VAL A 69 -8.69 -2.13 0.96
CA VAL A 69 -8.51 -1.13 -0.10
C VAL A 69 -8.19 -1.77 -1.45
N GLY A 70 -7.41 -2.86 -1.46
CA GLY A 70 -7.12 -3.66 -2.64
C GLY A 70 -8.37 -4.31 -3.25
N ILE A 71 -9.28 -4.81 -2.42
CA ILE A 71 -10.58 -5.35 -2.87
C ILE A 71 -11.48 -4.21 -3.39
N LEU A 72 -11.58 -3.10 -2.64
CA LEU A 72 -12.44 -1.97 -2.99
C LEU A 72 -12.07 -1.36 -4.35
N ILE A 73 -10.78 -1.21 -4.66
CA ILE A 73 -10.33 -0.65 -5.93
C ILE A 73 -10.60 -1.59 -7.11
N ALA A 74 -10.48 -2.91 -6.89
CA ALA A 74 -10.67 -3.93 -7.91
C ALA A 74 -12.15 -4.13 -8.29
N VAL A 75 -13.08 -3.96 -7.33
CA VAL A 75 -14.52 -4.11 -7.57
C VAL A 75 -15.07 -2.83 -8.24
N PRO A 76 -15.63 -2.89 -9.47
CA PRO A 76 -16.02 -1.70 -10.24
C PRO A 76 -17.01 -0.77 -9.53
N LYS A 77 -17.87 -1.32 -8.69
CA LYS A 77 -18.90 -0.57 -7.93
C LYS A 77 -18.30 0.25 -6.79
N THR A 78 -17.17 -0.18 -6.22
CA THR A 78 -16.54 0.45 -5.05
C THR A 78 -15.26 1.20 -5.39
N THR A 79 -14.82 1.18 -6.65
CA THR A 79 -13.52 1.74 -7.06
C THR A 79 -13.30 3.17 -6.58
N LYS A 80 -14.30 4.04 -6.62
CA LYS A 80 -14.14 5.44 -6.20
C LYS A 80 -13.73 5.55 -4.73
N ILE A 81 -14.43 4.83 -3.86
CA ILE A 81 -14.08 4.74 -2.44
C ILE A 81 -12.70 4.09 -2.29
N GLY A 82 -12.43 3.01 -3.03
CA GLY A 82 -11.14 2.34 -3.04
C GLY A 82 -9.98 3.28 -3.36
N VAL A 83 -10.08 4.08 -4.43
CA VAL A 83 -9.05 5.04 -4.85
C VAL A 83 -8.80 6.12 -3.80
N LEU A 84 -9.85 6.59 -3.12
CA LEU A 84 -9.73 7.61 -2.07
C LEU A 84 -8.86 7.14 -0.90
N PHE A 85 -8.94 5.85 -0.54
CA PHE A 85 -8.09 5.26 0.50
C PHE A 85 -6.77 4.70 -0.04
N TYR A 86 -6.75 4.21 -1.29
CA TYR A 86 -5.55 3.65 -1.90
C TYR A 86 -4.43 4.68 -2.01
N PHE A 87 -4.75 5.87 -2.50
CA PHE A 87 -3.74 6.91 -2.70
C PHE A 87 -2.96 7.28 -1.44
N PRO A 88 -3.60 7.68 -0.31
CA PRO A 88 -2.84 8.04 0.89
C PRO A 88 -2.05 6.87 1.48
N LEU A 89 -2.57 5.64 1.42
CA LEU A 89 -1.83 4.45 1.85
C LEU A 89 -0.60 4.21 0.97
N ALA A 90 -0.77 4.20 -0.35
CA ALA A 90 0.33 3.99 -1.30
C ALA A 90 1.38 5.11 -1.22
N LEU A 91 0.94 6.37 -1.03
CA LEU A 91 1.82 7.52 -0.82
C LEU A 91 2.64 7.36 0.46
N ASN A 92 2.02 6.92 1.55
CA ASN A 92 2.73 6.68 2.81
C ASN A 92 3.76 5.56 2.68
N ILE A 93 3.41 4.45 2.02
CA ILE A 93 4.33 3.35 1.71
C ILE A 93 5.50 3.84 0.86
N ALA A 94 5.24 4.64 -0.19
CA ALA A 94 6.29 5.20 -1.02
C ALA A 94 7.20 6.15 -0.23
N ALA A 95 6.64 7.00 0.63
CA ALA A 95 7.40 7.91 1.48
C ALA A 95 8.32 7.13 2.43
N ILE A 96 7.81 6.09 3.10
CA ILE A 96 8.60 5.20 3.94
C ILE A 96 9.75 4.57 3.12
N ASN A 97 9.45 4.03 1.94
CA ASN A 97 10.45 3.37 1.11
C ASN A 97 11.59 4.30 0.68
N TRP A 98 11.29 5.57 0.40
CA TRP A 98 12.30 6.58 0.08
C TRP A 98 13.07 7.07 1.30
N CYS A 99 12.39 7.36 2.41
CA CYS A 99 13.00 7.94 3.60
C CYS A 99 13.88 6.94 4.37
N PHE A 100 13.57 5.65 4.34
CA PHE A 100 14.31 4.61 5.07
C PHE A 100 15.30 3.84 4.19
N GLY A 101 15.54 4.29 2.95
CA GLY A 101 16.58 3.72 2.11
C GLY A 101 16.29 2.30 1.61
N LEU A 102 15.01 1.95 1.40
CA LEU A 102 14.65 0.63 0.91
C LEU A 102 15.22 0.36 -0.50
N PRO A 103 15.36 -0.93 -0.88
CA PRO A 103 15.84 -1.34 -2.19
C PRO A 103 15.12 -0.66 -3.38
N TRP A 104 15.83 -0.56 -4.50
CA TRP A 104 15.38 0.19 -5.69
C TRP A 104 14.05 -0.31 -6.29
N ASP A 105 13.90 -1.62 -6.36
CA ASP A 105 12.70 -2.31 -6.83
C ASP A 105 11.46 -1.96 -6.00
N VAL A 106 11.54 -1.97 -4.67
CA VAL A 106 10.36 -1.70 -3.82
C VAL A 106 9.96 -0.23 -3.79
N LYS A 107 10.92 0.71 -3.82
CA LYS A 107 10.60 2.15 -3.84
C LYS A 107 10.04 2.59 -5.19
N THR A 108 10.53 2.05 -6.30
CA THR A 108 9.99 2.34 -7.64
C THR A 108 8.59 1.76 -7.82
N LEU A 109 8.35 0.51 -7.39
CA LEU A 109 7.03 -0.11 -7.46
C LEU A 109 6.00 0.68 -6.63
N SER A 110 6.29 0.94 -5.35
CA SER A 110 5.38 1.72 -4.48
C SER A 110 5.09 3.12 -5.03
N THR A 111 6.09 3.78 -5.61
CA THR A 111 5.91 5.08 -6.28
C THR A 111 4.99 4.97 -7.49
N PHE A 112 5.15 3.93 -8.31
CA PHE A 112 4.25 3.67 -9.45
C PHE A 112 2.80 3.46 -9.00
N LEU A 113 2.57 2.71 -7.91
CA LEU A 113 1.24 2.49 -7.34
C LEU A 113 0.63 3.80 -6.82
N ALA A 114 1.43 4.63 -6.14
CA ALA A 114 1.00 5.94 -5.64
C ALA A 114 0.63 6.91 -6.77
N ILE A 115 1.46 7.02 -7.81
CA ILE A 115 1.18 7.88 -8.97
C ILE A 115 -0.05 7.38 -9.74
N SER A 116 -0.14 6.07 -9.97
CA SER A 116 -1.27 5.47 -10.69
C SER A 116 -2.60 5.70 -9.96
N SER A 117 -2.62 5.53 -8.64
CA SER A 117 -3.81 5.80 -7.82
C SER A 117 -4.13 7.30 -7.75
N PHE A 118 -3.12 8.18 -7.73
CA PHE A 118 -3.33 9.63 -7.83
C PHE A 118 -3.98 10.03 -9.15
N CYS A 119 -3.51 9.48 -10.29
CA CYS A 119 -4.12 9.72 -11.59
C CYS A 119 -5.60 9.27 -11.65
N LEU A 120 -5.92 8.12 -11.02
CA LEU A 120 -7.30 7.67 -10.88
C LEU A 120 -8.13 8.61 -9.99
N LEU A 121 -7.55 9.11 -8.91
CA LEU A 121 -8.21 10.05 -8.00
C LEU A 121 -8.57 11.34 -8.72
N LEU A 122 -7.62 11.92 -9.48
CA LEU A 122 -7.84 13.12 -10.29
C LEU A 122 -8.96 12.93 -11.31
N LYS A 123 -8.99 11.75 -11.97
CA LYS A 123 -10.05 11.42 -12.92
C LYS A 123 -11.44 11.42 -12.26
N ASP A 124 -11.54 10.91 -11.03
CA ASP A 124 -12.82 10.74 -10.34
C ASP A 124 -13.29 12.00 -9.58
N ILE A 125 -12.50 13.09 -9.54
CA ILE A 125 -12.85 14.40 -8.93
C ILE A 125 -14.28 14.88 -9.28
N PRO A 126 -14.72 14.89 -10.55
CA PRO A 126 -16.06 15.36 -10.90
C PRO A 126 -17.18 14.52 -10.25
N SER A 127 -16.92 13.23 -9.99
CA SER A 127 -17.86 12.38 -9.29
C SER A 127 -17.94 12.70 -7.81
N TYR A 128 -16.81 13.02 -7.16
CA TYR A 128 -16.79 13.38 -5.74
C TYR A 128 -17.48 14.72 -5.47
N LYS A 129 -17.34 15.70 -6.38
CA LYS A 129 -18.04 17.00 -6.25
C LYS A 129 -19.56 16.85 -6.21
N LYS A 130 -20.14 15.89 -6.95
CA LYS A 130 -21.58 15.61 -6.95
C LYS A 130 -22.10 14.99 -5.64
N LEU A 131 -21.22 14.48 -4.78
CA LEU A 131 -21.60 13.94 -3.46
C LEU A 131 -21.61 15.01 -2.38
N LEU A 132 -20.99 16.17 -2.63
CA LEU A 132 -20.81 17.26 -1.67
C LEU A 132 -21.80 18.42 -1.89
N VAL A 133 -22.66 18.32 -2.90
CA VAL A 133 -23.71 19.29 -3.27
C VAL A 133 -25.04 18.56 -3.28
#